data_AF-A0A819V114-F1
#
_entry.id   AF-A0A819V114-F1
#
_cell.length_a   1.000
_cell.length_b   1.000
_cell.length_c   1.000
_cell.angle_alpha   90.00
_cell.angle_beta   90.00
_cell.angle_gamma   90.00
#
_symmetry.space_group_name_H-M   'P 1'
#
loop_
_entity.id
_entity.type
_entity.pdbx_description
1 polymer ?
#
loop_
_entity_poly.entity_id
_entity_poly.type
_entity_poly.pdbx_seq_one_letter_code
_entity_poly.pdbx_strand_id
1 'polypeptide(L)'
;IDRNQLQPWLKYIKLLFTALFKLPYAECHTVWRGIPKDVCEQYREGNEVTWWSITSTTSSFDVLQSPMYLGREKVQTIFAIKTKYGKSIREHSHLQNDDETLLSPGINLKVIGTLKHADGIHIIHLRDVNSFSDSLMNVSPPVDEYRNPRLEEIIRSIEERGTLILDSMNLSDQDMEIVAKLGIIEKKCKIISLRNNAITSVGISILSQAFGSRRYFSALYLDGNRILDAGVQCIATRLPSEELCFRKLYLNSVGMSDVGCEYLAEMLRVNHSTYHLHLSDNDVSDRGLQLLLETTQSYESNVASITLDGNRRITDASINAICTAISSSHGFHNLNVRNCSISDAGKEQLKVAAQQGFYFTIGV
;
A
#
# COMPACT_ATOMS: atom_id res chain seq x y z
N ILE A 1 10.61 38.37 -8.60
CA ILE A 1 9.89 38.71 -9.84
C ILE A 1 8.66 39.51 -9.45
N ASP A 2 8.53 40.74 -9.95
CA ASP A 2 7.32 41.54 -9.78
C ASP A 2 6.21 40.96 -10.67
N ARG A 3 5.20 40.35 -10.05
CA ARG A 3 4.10 39.69 -10.78
C ARG A 3 3.24 40.69 -11.55
N ASN A 4 3.25 41.97 -11.17
CA ASN A 4 2.45 43.01 -11.81
C ASN A 4 3.05 43.52 -13.13
N GLN A 5 4.33 43.21 -13.39
CA GLN A 5 5.02 43.58 -14.63
C GLN A 5 5.08 42.43 -15.65
N LEU A 6 4.55 41.25 -15.29
CA LEU A 6 4.51 40.10 -16.19
C LEU A 6 3.46 40.32 -17.28
N GLN A 7 3.92 40.38 -18.54
CA GLN A 7 3.05 40.38 -19.70
C GLN A 7 2.75 38.93 -20.13
N PRO A 8 1.48 38.49 -20.23
CA PRO A 8 1.16 37.15 -20.68
C PRO A 8 1.60 36.93 -22.13
N TRP A 9 2.53 36.01 -22.35
CA TRP A 9 2.94 35.66 -23.71
C TRP A 9 1.96 34.64 -24.31
N LEU A 10 0.75 35.09 -24.65
CA LEU A 10 -0.35 34.24 -25.10
C LEU A 10 -0.01 33.38 -26.32
N LYS A 11 0.85 33.88 -27.22
CA LYS A 11 1.34 33.10 -28.37
C LYS A 11 2.18 31.89 -27.94
N TYR A 12 3.08 32.09 -26.97
CA TYR A 12 3.89 30.99 -26.42
C TYR A 12 3.02 30.01 -25.63
N ILE A 13 2.11 30.51 -24.80
CA ILE A 13 1.17 29.67 -24.04
C ILE A 13 0.32 28.82 -24.98
N LYS A 14 -0.22 29.42 -26.05
CA LYS A 14 -0.97 28.69 -27.10
C LYS A 14 -0.10 27.62 -27.76
N LEU A 15 1.14 27.96 -28.14
CA LEU A 15 2.07 27.01 -28.75
C LEU A 15 2.38 25.83 -27.81
N LEU A 16 2.71 26.13 -26.54
CA LEU A 16 3.02 25.14 -25.51
C LEU A 16 1.85 24.18 -25.30
N PHE A 17 0.64 24.68 -25.11
CA PHE A 17 -0.53 23.80 -24.96
C PHE A 17 -0.84 23.04 -26.24
N THR A 18 -0.75 23.68 -27.41
CA THR A 18 -0.96 22.98 -28.70
C THR A 18 0.03 21.83 -28.88
N ALA A 19 1.30 22.01 -28.48
CA ALA A 19 2.30 20.95 -28.50
C ALA A 19 1.97 19.87 -27.46
N LEU A 20 1.70 20.25 -26.21
CA LEU A 20 1.35 19.35 -25.12
C LEU A 20 0.13 18.47 -25.43
N PHE A 21 -0.87 19.03 -26.11
CA PHE A 21 -2.06 18.30 -26.56
C PHE A 21 -1.76 17.25 -27.63
N LYS A 22 -0.73 17.45 -28.45
CA LYS A 22 -0.32 16.48 -29.48
C LYS A 22 0.52 15.33 -28.92
N LEU A 23 1.00 15.44 -27.69
CA LEU A 23 1.82 14.40 -27.06
C LEU A 23 0.98 13.22 -26.57
N PRO A 24 1.56 12.01 -26.56
CA PRO A 24 0.91 10.85 -25.97
C PRO A 24 0.69 11.07 -24.47
N TYR A 25 -0.33 10.40 -23.94
CA TYR A 25 -0.50 10.30 -22.49
C TYR A 25 0.62 9.42 -21.92
N ALA A 26 1.01 9.68 -20.68
CA ALA A 26 1.98 8.84 -19.99
C ALA A 26 1.38 7.45 -19.69
N GLU A 27 2.18 6.40 -19.87
CA GLU A 27 1.78 5.01 -19.57
C GLU A 27 1.55 4.78 -18.06
N CYS A 28 2.21 5.58 -17.21
CA CYS A 28 2.09 5.48 -15.76
C CYS A 28 0.88 6.27 -15.23
N HIS A 29 0.01 5.60 -14.48
CA HIS A 29 -1.18 6.23 -13.88
C HIS A 29 -0.89 7.12 -12.67
N THR A 30 0.30 7.06 -12.07
CA THR A 30 0.65 7.87 -10.90
C THR A 30 1.89 8.68 -11.18
N VAL A 31 1.76 9.99 -11.06
CA VAL A 31 2.88 10.93 -11.19
C VAL A 31 3.15 11.61 -9.86
N TRP A 32 4.41 11.94 -9.65
CA TRP A 32 4.91 12.41 -8.37
C TRP A 32 5.46 13.83 -8.47
N ARG A 33 5.20 14.63 -7.44
CA ARG A 33 5.76 15.99 -7.31
C ARG A 33 6.16 16.30 -5.88
N GLY A 34 7.44 16.62 -5.66
CA GLY A 34 7.91 17.17 -4.39
C GLY A 34 7.80 18.70 -4.34
N ILE A 35 7.45 19.26 -3.18
CA ILE A 35 7.61 20.67 -2.83
C ILE A 35 8.23 20.83 -1.43
N PRO A 36 9.13 21.80 -1.21
CA PRO A 36 9.75 22.05 0.10
C PRO A 36 8.84 22.93 0.97
N LYS A 37 7.61 22.47 1.25
CA LYS A 37 6.66 23.18 2.11
C LYS A 37 5.60 22.23 2.64
N ASP A 38 5.13 22.44 3.87
CA ASP A 38 3.89 21.81 4.35
C ASP A 38 2.66 22.53 3.78
N VAL A 39 1.83 21.78 3.06
CA VAL A 39 0.55 22.27 2.53
C VAL A 39 -0.63 21.37 2.91
N CYS A 40 -0.44 20.40 3.81
CA CYS A 40 -1.48 19.41 4.14
C CYS A 40 -2.80 20.05 4.59
N GLU A 41 -2.76 21.19 5.28
CA GLU A 41 -3.98 21.89 5.72
C GLU A 41 -4.87 22.36 4.56
N GLN A 42 -4.28 22.59 3.38
CA GLN A 42 -4.98 23.04 2.17
C GLN A 42 -5.62 21.88 1.40
N TYR A 43 -5.22 20.64 1.68
CA TYR A 43 -5.65 19.44 0.97
C TYR A 43 -6.24 18.45 1.97
N ARG A 44 -7.46 18.71 2.43
CA ARG A 44 -8.17 17.81 3.35
C ARG A 44 -8.81 16.65 2.58
N GLU A 45 -8.75 15.45 3.13
CA GLU A 45 -9.35 14.25 2.52
C GLU A 45 -10.83 14.48 2.16
N GLY A 46 -11.20 14.05 0.95
CA GLY A 46 -12.54 14.25 0.39
C GLY A 46 -12.71 15.56 -0.38
N ASN A 47 -11.87 16.58 -0.17
CA ASN A 47 -11.96 17.84 -0.90
C ASN A 47 -11.59 17.67 -2.37
N GLU A 48 -12.23 18.44 -3.23
CA GLU A 48 -11.81 18.66 -4.61
C GLU A 48 -10.97 19.94 -4.71
N VAL A 49 -9.87 19.86 -5.44
CA VAL A 49 -8.93 20.94 -5.66
C VAL A 49 -8.66 21.05 -7.15
N THR A 50 -8.80 22.26 -7.69
CA THR A 50 -8.38 22.54 -9.06
C THR A 50 -6.88 22.81 -9.10
N TRP A 51 -6.15 22.01 -9.86
CA TRP A 51 -4.71 22.12 -10.06
C TRP A 51 -4.39 23.14 -11.16
N TRP A 52 -4.25 24.41 -10.80
CA TRP A 52 -4.17 25.51 -11.76
C TRP A 52 -2.84 25.63 -12.54
N SER A 53 -1.77 24.98 -12.09
CA SER A 53 -0.42 25.19 -12.65
C SER A 53 -0.01 24.06 -13.60
N ILE A 54 0.68 24.43 -14.69
CA ILE A 54 1.48 23.46 -15.45
C ILE A 54 2.59 22.97 -14.53
N THR A 55 2.67 21.66 -14.32
CA THR A 55 3.60 21.10 -13.34
C THR A 55 4.37 19.94 -13.97
N SER A 56 5.69 20.03 -13.89
CA SER A 56 6.58 18.90 -14.20
C SER A 56 6.53 17.89 -13.07
N THR A 57 6.32 16.63 -13.42
CA THR A 57 6.18 15.50 -12.51
C THR A 57 7.02 14.34 -13.02
N THR A 58 7.30 13.37 -12.15
CA THR A 58 8.02 12.15 -12.52
C THR A 58 7.14 10.93 -12.29
N SER A 59 7.25 9.92 -13.13
CA SER A 59 6.62 8.61 -12.90
C SER A 59 7.39 7.74 -11.91
N SER A 60 8.67 8.06 -11.66
CA SER A 60 9.56 7.28 -10.80
C SER A 60 9.65 7.90 -9.41
N PHE A 61 9.31 7.11 -8.39
CA PHE A 61 9.45 7.53 -7.00
C PHE A 61 10.92 7.70 -6.60
N ASP A 62 11.84 6.93 -7.20
CA ASP A 62 13.27 6.99 -6.87
C ASP A 62 13.90 8.33 -7.25
N VAL A 63 13.37 8.99 -8.28
CA VAL A 63 13.81 10.34 -8.70
C VAL A 63 13.50 11.36 -7.60
N LEU A 64 12.45 11.15 -6.81
CA LEU A 64 12.17 12.01 -5.66
C LEU A 64 13.18 11.82 -4.53
N GLN A 65 13.87 10.69 -4.39
CA GLN A 65 14.89 10.51 -3.35
C GLN A 65 16.15 11.35 -3.60
N SER A 66 16.30 11.90 -4.82
CA SER A 66 17.43 12.78 -5.15
C SER A 66 17.30 14.14 -4.44
N PRO A 67 18.38 14.68 -3.84
CA PRO A 67 18.43 16.01 -3.22
C PRO A 67 18.11 17.18 -4.17
N MET A 68 17.97 16.90 -5.47
CA MET A 68 17.62 17.88 -6.50
C MET A 68 16.11 18.15 -6.55
N TYR A 69 15.27 17.18 -6.14
CA TYR A 69 13.79 17.28 -6.20
C TYR A 69 13.15 17.44 -4.82
N LEU A 70 13.83 16.97 -3.76
CA LEU A 70 13.52 17.25 -2.37
C LEU A 70 14.51 18.32 -1.86
N GLY A 71 14.01 19.51 -1.57
CA GLY A 71 14.84 20.61 -1.07
C GLY A 71 15.50 20.29 0.28
N ARG A 72 16.48 21.09 0.71
CA ARG A 72 17.21 20.91 1.98
C ARG A 72 16.40 21.31 3.24
N GLU A 73 15.07 21.41 3.14
CA GLU A 73 14.23 21.89 4.23
C GLU A 73 13.73 20.75 5.13
N LYS A 74 13.41 21.09 6.40
CA LYS A 74 12.97 20.14 7.42
C LYS A 74 11.58 19.55 7.19
N VAL A 75 10.74 20.19 6.37
CA VAL A 75 9.38 19.73 6.08
C VAL A 75 9.07 19.84 4.59
N GLN A 76 8.60 18.76 4.00
CA GLN A 76 8.39 18.63 2.56
C GLN A 76 7.08 17.89 2.26
N THR A 77 6.39 18.30 1.20
CA THR A 77 5.17 17.63 0.74
C THR A 77 5.42 16.97 -0.61
N ILE A 78 5.07 15.69 -0.71
CA ILE A 78 5.08 14.90 -1.92
C ILE A 78 3.63 14.69 -2.36
N PHE A 79 3.30 15.09 -3.57
CA PHE A 79 2.02 14.77 -4.20
C PHE A 79 2.16 13.45 -4.95
N ALA A 80 1.28 12.50 -4.62
CA ALA A 80 1.06 11.27 -5.35
C ALA A 80 -0.23 11.43 -6.17
N ILE A 81 -0.11 11.73 -7.46
CA ILE A 81 -1.24 12.14 -8.29
C ILE A 81 -1.60 11.00 -9.23
N LYS A 82 -2.68 10.27 -8.93
CA LYS A 82 -3.27 9.30 -9.86
C LYS A 82 -4.04 10.06 -10.95
N THR A 83 -3.56 10.02 -12.19
CA THR A 83 -4.13 10.76 -13.30
C THR A 83 -3.87 10.07 -14.63
N LYS A 84 -4.87 10.06 -15.50
CA LYS A 84 -4.74 9.65 -16.91
C LYS A 84 -4.40 10.80 -17.85
N TYR A 85 -4.29 12.03 -17.32
CA TYR A 85 -4.10 13.25 -18.10
C TYR A 85 -2.65 13.75 -18.12
N GLY A 86 -1.73 12.99 -17.51
CA GLY A 86 -0.30 13.26 -17.63
C GLY A 86 0.18 13.09 -19.07
N LYS A 87 0.98 14.03 -19.57
CA LYS A 87 1.58 13.98 -20.90
C LYS A 87 3.07 13.73 -20.78
N SER A 88 3.55 12.60 -21.30
CA SER A 88 4.99 12.32 -21.29
C SER A 88 5.69 13.30 -22.23
N ILE A 89 6.75 13.93 -21.73
CA ILE A 89 7.64 14.78 -22.53
C ILE A 89 9.03 14.16 -22.65
N ARG A 90 9.20 12.89 -22.27
CA ARG A 90 10.50 12.20 -22.24
C ARG A 90 11.27 12.33 -23.56
N GLU A 91 10.61 12.13 -24.70
CA GLU A 91 11.22 12.24 -26.03
C GLU A 91 11.62 13.66 -26.43
N HIS A 92 11.16 14.65 -25.66
CA HIS A 92 11.36 16.08 -25.91
C HIS A 92 12.08 16.78 -24.76
N SER A 93 12.40 16.07 -23.69
CA SER A 93 13.14 16.62 -22.56
C SER A 93 14.63 16.64 -22.88
N HIS A 94 15.32 17.68 -22.44
CA HIS A 94 16.78 17.78 -22.54
C HIS A 94 17.48 16.74 -21.65
N LEU A 95 16.77 16.24 -20.63
CA LEU A 95 17.24 15.23 -19.68
C LEU A 95 16.76 13.85 -20.13
N GLN A 96 17.58 13.15 -20.93
CA GLN A 96 17.19 11.89 -21.59
C GLN A 96 16.88 10.71 -20.64
N ASN A 97 17.22 10.83 -19.35
CA ASN A 97 16.99 9.82 -18.33
C ASN A 97 15.80 10.13 -17.40
N ASP A 98 15.19 11.30 -17.53
CA ASP A 98 14.05 11.69 -16.70
C ASP A 98 12.76 11.23 -17.37
N ASP A 99 11.98 10.40 -16.67
CA ASP A 99 10.63 10.03 -17.10
C ASP A 99 9.64 11.16 -16.76
N GLU A 100 9.88 12.30 -17.40
CA GLU A 100 9.22 13.56 -17.12
C GLU A 100 7.84 13.59 -17.76
N THR A 101 6.84 13.81 -16.91
CA THR A 101 5.43 13.91 -17.29
C THR A 101 4.91 15.29 -16.89
N LEU A 102 4.22 15.96 -17.81
CA LEU A 102 3.58 17.24 -17.53
C LEU A 102 2.11 17.05 -17.16
N LEU A 103 1.71 17.67 -16.05
CA LEU A 103 0.31 17.86 -15.70
C LEU A 103 -0.23 19.13 -16.33
N SER A 104 -1.36 19.00 -17.02
CA SER A 104 -2.08 20.13 -17.58
C SER A 104 -2.69 20.99 -16.46
N PRO A 105 -2.82 22.31 -16.67
CA PRO A 105 -3.48 23.18 -15.72
C PRO A 105 -5.00 23.00 -15.77
N GLY A 106 -5.67 23.29 -14.66
CA GLY A 106 -7.13 23.23 -14.54
C GLY A 106 -7.69 21.82 -14.33
N ILE A 107 -6.84 20.83 -14.02
CA ILE A 107 -7.32 19.47 -13.69
C ILE A 107 -8.01 19.52 -12.32
N ASN A 108 -9.20 18.93 -12.22
CA ASN A 108 -9.86 18.75 -10.94
C ASN A 108 -9.37 17.46 -10.30
N LEU A 109 -8.83 17.57 -9.10
CA LEU A 109 -8.26 16.47 -8.33
C LEU A 109 -9.00 16.34 -7.00
N LYS A 110 -9.36 15.12 -6.63
CA LYS A 110 -9.89 14.81 -5.30
C LYS A 110 -8.75 14.36 -4.41
N VAL A 111 -8.71 14.91 -3.21
CA VAL A 111 -7.82 14.45 -2.14
C VAL A 111 -8.34 13.13 -1.62
N ILE A 112 -7.60 12.05 -1.87
CA ILE A 112 -7.95 10.70 -1.41
C ILE A 112 -7.39 10.43 -0.01
N GLY A 113 -6.32 11.14 0.37
CA GLY A 113 -5.72 10.95 1.68
C GLY A 113 -4.49 11.81 1.84
N THR A 114 -4.13 12.05 3.10
CA THR A 114 -2.91 12.76 3.48
C THR A 114 -2.18 11.95 4.54
N LEU A 115 -0.89 11.75 4.34
CA LEU A 115 0.01 11.10 5.28
C LEU A 115 1.00 12.13 5.80
N LYS A 116 1.21 12.17 7.12
CA LYS A 116 2.25 13.00 7.75
C LYS A 116 3.25 12.08 8.43
N HIS A 117 4.50 12.09 7.98
CA HIS A 117 5.59 11.32 8.58
C HIS A 117 6.30 12.14 9.66
N ALA A 118 6.78 11.48 10.72
CA ALA A 118 7.49 12.12 11.82
C ALA A 118 8.78 12.83 11.38
N ASP A 119 9.39 12.34 10.29
CA ASP A 119 10.61 12.91 9.70
C ASP A 119 10.37 14.17 8.85
N GLY A 120 9.16 14.75 8.89
CA GLY A 120 8.80 15.96 8.15
C GLY A 120 8.44 15.73 6.68
N ILE A 121 8.28 14.48 6.24
CA ILE A 121 7.79 14.15 4.90
C ILE A 121 6.27 13.98 4.96
N HIS A 122 5.55 14.79 4.21
CA HIS A 122 4.10 14.68 4.07
C HIS A 122 3.77 14.17 2.67
N ILE A 123 2.80 13.26 2.55
CA ILE A 123 2.34 12.76 1.26
C ILE A 123 0.86 13.10 1.09
N ILE A 124 0.50 13.69 -0.05
CA ILE A 124 -0.88 14.00 -0.41
C ILE A 124 -1.26 13.15 -1.61
N HIS A 125 -2.24 12.28 -1.43
CA HIS A 125 -2.77 11.44 -2.50
C HIS A 125 -3.91 12.18 -3.19
N LEU A 126 -3.75 12.36 -4.50
CA LEU A 126 -4.71 13.01 -5.37
C LEU A 126 -5.16 12.03 -6.45
N ARG A 127 -6.43 12.13 -6.87
CA ARG A 127 -6.93 11.45 -8.08
C ARG A 127 -7.73 12.41 -8.93
N ASP A 128 -7.66 12.25 -10.24
CA ASP A 128 -8.54 12.94 -11.15
C ASP A 128 -10.03 12.68 -10.84
N VAL A 129 -10.77 13.78 -10.63
CA VAL A 129 -12.22 13.78 -10.71
C VAL A 129 -12.55 14.12 -12.16
N ASN A 130 -13.56 13.45 -12.74
CA ASN A 130 -14.08 13.71 -14.08
C ASN A 130 -13.96 15.20 -14.41
N SER A 131 -12.94 15.52 -15.20
CA SER A 131 -12.46 16.87 -15.32
C SER A 131 -13.25 17.57 -16.41
N PHE A 132 -13.48 18.86 -16.22
CA PHE A 132 -14.02 19.81 -17.20
C PHE A 132 -13.40 19.74 -18.62
N SER A 133 -12.30 18.99 -18.81
CA SER A 133 -11.62 18.80 -20.09
C SER A 133 -12.42 18.02 -21.13
N ASP A 134 -13.42 17.21 -20.74
CA ASP A 134 -14.27 16.52 -21.72
C ASP A 134 -15.06 17.52 -22.57
N SER A 135 -15.44 18.67 -22.01
CA SER A 135 -16.31 19.63 -22.68
C SER A 135 -15.57 20.69 -23.52
N LEU A 136 -14.32 21.01 -23.22
CA LEU A 136 -13.64 22.14 -23.87
C LEU A 136 -13.08 21.79 -25.25
N MET A 137 -12.71 20.54 -25.54
CA MET A 137 -12.13 20.15 -26.84
C MET A 137 -12.45 18.72 -27.32
N ASN A 138 -13.40 18.01 -26.69
CA ASN A 138 -13.97 16.74 -27.17
C ASN A 138 -12.96 15.69 -27.66
N VAL A 139 -11.91 15.45 -26.86
CA VAL A 139 -11.02 14.29 -27.04
C VAL A 139 -10.84 13.66 -25.67
N SER A 140 -11.67 12.65 -25.37
CA SER A 140 -11.41 11.76 -24.25
C SER A 140 -10.06 11.07 -24.50
N PRO A 141 -9.20 10.92 -23.49
CA PRO A 141 -7.99 10.11 -23.63
C PRO A 141 -8.39 8.72 -24.16
N PRO A 142 -7.60 8.09 -25.06
CA PRO A 142 -7.83 6.69 -25.40
C PRO A 142 -7.74 5.90 -24.11
N VAL A 143 -8.86 5.29 -23.71
CA VAL A 143 -8.92 4.34 -22.62
C VAL A 143 -8.34 3.05 -23.18
N ASP A 144 -7.02 3.00 -23.32
CA ASP A 144 -6.35 1.70 -23.35
C ASP A 144 -6.37 1.21 -21.90
N GLU A 145 -7.54 0.71 -21.48
CA GLU A 145 -7.69 -0.04 -20.24
C GLU A 145 -6.62 -1.12 -20.29
N TYR A 146 -5.68 -1.14 -19.35
CA TYR A 146 -4.67 -2.18 -19.32
C TYR A 146 -5.37 -3.54 -19.35
N ARG A 147 -4.97 -4.39 -20.29
CA ARG A 147 -5.59 -5.68 -20.50
C ARG A 147 -4.56 -6.79 -20.41
N ASN A 148 -4.91 -7.77 -19.59
CA ASN A 148 -4.25 -9.06 -19.56
C ASN A 148 -5.33 -10.11 -19.87
N PRO A 149 -5.56 -10.45 -21.15
CA PRO A 149 -6.65 -11.32 -21.55
C PRO A 149 -6.61 -12.69 -20.87
N ARG A 150 -5.41 -13.22 -20.63
CA ARG A 150 -5.19 -14.49 -19.94
C ARG A 150 -5.67 -14.41 -18.49
N LEU A 151 -5.29 -13.36 -17.78
CA LEU A 151 -5.73 -13.13 -16.40
C LEU A 151 -7.25 -12.93 -16.34
N GLU A 152 -7.80 -12.13 -17.25
CA GLU A 152 -9.24 -11.91 -17.33
C GLU A 152 -10.02 -13.22 -17.57
N GLU A 153 -9.54 -14.07 -18.47
CA GLU A 153 -10.15 -15.37 -18.77
C GLU A 153 -10.15 -16.30 -17.55
N ILE A 154 -9.01 -16.38 -16.85
CA ILE A 154 -8.87 -17.16 -15.61
C ILE A 154 -9.88 -16.66 -14.58
N ILE A 155 -9.94 -15.35 -14.32
CA ILE A 155 -10.88 -14.81 -13.33
C ILE A 155 -12.33 -15.03 -13.75
N ARG A 156 -12.66 -14.88 -15.04
CA ARG A 156 -14.02 -15.10 -15.56
C ARG A 156 -14.49 -16.54 -15.43
N SER A 157 -13.58 -17.52 -15.54
CA SER A 157 -13.89 -18.94 -15.37
C SER A 157 -14.24 -19.34 -13.94
N ILE A 158 -13.89 -18.52 -12.94
CA ILE A 158 -14.13 -18.81 -11.53
C ILE A 158 -15.57 -18.47 -11.15
N GLU A 159 -16.15 -19.30 -10.28
CA GLU A 159 -17.49 -19.07 -9.73
C GLU A 159 -17.54 -17.85 -8.80
N GLU A 160 -18.70 -17.18 -8.75
CA GLU A 160 -18.90 -16.07 -7.80
C GLU A 160 -18.71 -16.56 -6.36
N ARG A 161 -17.99 -15.78 -5.55
CA ARG A 161 -17.61 -16.09 -4.17
C ARG A 161 -16.71 -17.32 -4.02
N GLY A 162 -16.05 -17.71 -5.11
CA GLY A 162 -15.06 -18.79 -5.14
C GLY A 162 -13.69 -18.39 -4.58
N THR A 163 -12.73 -19.30 -4.82
CA THR A 163 -11.31 -19.13 -4.48
C THR A 163 -10.56 -18.77 -5.76
N LEU A 164 -9.86 -17.65 -5.75
CA LEU A 164 -9.01 -17.19 -6.85
C LEU A 164 -7.55 -17.50 -6.53
N ILE A 165 -6.91 -18.37 -7.31
CA ILE A 165 -5.51 -18.76 -7.14
C ILE A 165 -4.74 -18.26 -8.37
N LEU A 166 -3.81 -17.34 -8.13
CA LEU A 166 -3.00 -16.66 -9.14
C LEU A 166 -1.51 -16.68 -8.75
N ASP A 167 -1.08 -17.77 -8.12
CA ASP A 167 0.27 -17.93 -7.61
C ASP A 167 1.28 -18.15 -8.76
N SER A 168 2.48 -17.55 -8.65
CA SER A 168 3.61 -17.77 -9.58
C SER A 168 3.28 -17.49 -11.05
N MET A 169 2.44 -16.48 -11.30
CA MET A 169 1.98 -16.11 -12.63
C MET A 169 2.75 -14.94 -13.26
N ASN A 170 3.79 -14.45 -12.57
CA ASN A 170 4.55 -13.26 -12.96
C ASN A 170 3.65 -12.02 -13.11
N LEU A 171 2.67 -11.88 -12.22
CA LEU A 171 1.78 -10.71 -12.19
C LEU A 171 2.53 -9.50 -11.65
N SER A 172 2.26 -8.35 -12.25
CA SER A 172 2.79 -7.04 -11.90
C SER A 172 1.76 -6.21 -11.11
N ASP A 173 2.15 -5.02 -10.67
CA ASP A 173 1.24 -4.08 -10.01
C ASP A 173 0.04 -3.68 -10.89
N GLN A 174 0.24 -3.59 -12.21
CA GLN A 174 -0.82 -3.19 -13.14
C GLN A 174 -1.90 -4.27 -13.27
N ASP A 175 -1.52 -5.54 -13.17
CA ASP A 175 -2.46 -6.67 -13.15
C ASP A 175 -3.44 -6.61 -11.98
N MET A 176 -3.06 -5.92 -10.89
CA MET A 176 -3.91 -5.78 -9.71
C MET A 176 -5.15 -4.93 -9.99
N GLU A 177 -5.16 -4.08 -11.03
CA GLU A 177 -6.39 -3.40 -11.45
C GLU A 177 -7.45 -4.41 -11.95
N ILE A 178 -7.01 -5.44 -12.66
CA ILE A 178 -7.87 -6.52 -13.16
C ILE A 178 -8.30 -7.43 -12.01
N VAL A 179 -7.38 -7.81 -11.12
CA VAL A 179 -7.72 -8.63 -9.93
C VAL A 179 -8.68 -7.89 -9.02
N ALA A 180 -8.48 -6.59 -8.82
CA ALA A 180 -9.40 -5.73 -8.08
C ALA A 180 -10.78 -5.74 -8.75
N LYS A 181 -10.87 -5.30 -10.00
CA LYS A 181 -12.15 -5.17 -10.73
C LYS A 181 -12.88 -6.51 -10.86
N LEU A 182 -12.24 -7.51 -11.44
CA LEU A 182 -12.90 -8.78 -11.76
C LEU A 182 -12.95 -9.72 -10.56
N GLY A 183 -11.84 -9.90 -9.84
CA GLY A 183 -11.75 -10.87 -8.75
C GLY A 183 -12.44 -10.39 -7.47
N ILE A 184 -12.11 -9.17 -7.03
CA ILE A 184 -12.64 -8.62 -5.78
C ILE A 184 -14.04 -8.04 -6.00
N ILE A 185 -14.27 -7.18 -7.01
CA ILE A 185 -15.57 -6.52 -7.23
C ILE A 185 -16.62 -7.41 -7.87
N GLU A 186 -16.35 -7.95 -9.06
CA GLU A 186 -17.38 -8.70 -9.80
C GLU A 186 -17.59 -10.10 -9.23
N LYS A 187 -16.52 -10.90 -9.12
CA LYS A 187 -16.58 -12.28 -8.64
C LYS A 187 -16.72 -12.39 -7.13
N LYS A 188 -16.47 -11.33 -6.37
CA LYS A 188 -16.58 -11.32 -4.89
C LYS A 188 -15.84 -12.50 -4.25
N CYS A 189 -14.66 -12.85 -4.77
CA CYS A 189 -13.90 -14.00 -4.30
C CYS A 189 -13.69 -13.92 -2.79
N LYS A 190 -13.91 -15.05 -2.10
CA LYS A 190 -13.72 -15.12 -0.64
C LYS A 190 -12.25 -15.29 -0.27
N ILE A 191 -11.50 -15.91 -1.16
CA ILE A 191 -10.10 -16.24 -0.97
C ILE A 191 -9.36 -15.80 -2.22
N ILE A 192 -8.29 -15.03 -2.05
CA ILE A 192 -7.41 -14.62 -3.14
C ILE A 192 -5.98 -15.00 -2.77
N SER A 193 -5.33 -15.77 -3.65
CA SER A 193 -3.94 -16.15 -3.54
C SER A 193 -3.16 -15.55 -4.70
N LEU A 194 -2.12 -14.80 -4.36
CA LEU A 194 -1.26 -14.04 -5.27
C LEU A 194 0.21 -14.29 -4.96
N ARG A 195 0.55 -15.47 -4.43
CA ARG A 195 1.90 -15.77 -3.94
C ARG A 195 2.93 -15.76 -5.07
N ASN A 196 4.17 -15.40 -4.73
CA ASN A 196 5.33 -15.47 -5.61
C ASN A 196 5.10 -14.76 -6.96
N ASN A 197 4.58 -13.54 -6.93
CA ASN A 197 4.46 -12.66 -8.09
C ASN A 197 5.42 -11.46 -7.95
N ALA A 198 5.37 -10.53 -8.91
CA ALA A 198 6.14 -9.29 -8.89
C ALA A 198 5.30 -8.11 -8.35
N ILE A 199 4.47 -8.37 -7.33
CA ILE A 199 3.60 -7.36 -6.73
C ILE A 199 4.38 -6.58 -5.67
N THR A 200 4.28 -5.26 -5.72
CA THR A 200 4.88 -4.33 -4.77
C THR A 200 3.82 -3.64 -3.92
N SER A 201 4.23 -2.70 -3.07
CA SER A 201 3.30 -1.84 -2.32
C SER A 201 2.31 -1.10 -3.23
N VAL A 202 2.67 -0.80 -4.48
CA VAL A 202 1.78 -0.14 -5.45
C VAL A 202 0.60 -1.04 -5.81
N GLY A 203 0.85 -2.29 -6.21
CA GLY A 203 -0.20 -3.25 -6.53
C GLY A 203 -1.08 -3.55 -5.32
N ILE A 204 -0.50 -3.61 -4.13
CA ILE A 204 -1.28 -3.75 -2.89
C ILE A 204 -2.15 -2.52 -2.60
N SER A 205 -1.68 -1.31 -2.88
CA SER A 205 -2.50 -0.09 -2.77
C SER A 205 -3.71 -0.12 -3.72
N ILE A 206 -3.55 -0.71 -4.91
CA ILE A 206 -4.66 -0.91 -5.86
C ILE A 206 -5.66 -1.91 -5.32
N LEU A 207 -5.19 -3.07 -4.83
CA LEU A 207 -6.06 -4.09 -4.22
C LEU A 207 -6.79 -3.55 -2.98
N SER A 208 -6.10 -2.77 -2.14
CA SER A 208 -6.66 -2.29 -0.87
C SER A 208 -7.85 -1.35 -1.06
N GLN A 209 -7.85 -0.58 -2.16
CA GLN A 209 -8.99 0.25 -2.54
C GLN A 209 -10.23 -0.56 -2.91
N ALA A 210 -10.06 -1.82 -3.33
CA ALA A 210 -11.16 -2.71 -3.69
C ALA A 210 -11.76 -3.45 -2.47
N PHE A 211 -11.08 -3.48 -1.32
CA PHE A 211 -11.51 -4.26 -0.14
C PHE A 211 -12.66 -3.66 0.69
N GLY A 212 -13.09 -2.42 0.46
CA GLY A 212 -14.07 -1.72 1.34
C GLY A 212 -15.36 -2.52 1.62
N SER A 213 -15.99 -2.36 2.81
CA SER A 213 -17.25 -2.99 3.28
C SER A 213 -17.68 -4.32 2.62
N ARG A 214 -16.81 -5.33 2.66
CA ARG A 214 -17.05 -6.64 2.03
C ARG A 214 -16.99 -7.79 3.03
N ARG A 215 -18.14 -8.08 3.62
CA ARG A 215 -18.38 -9.19 4.59
C ARG A 215 -18.01 -10.61 4.12
N TYR A 216 -17.62 -10.81 2.86
CA TYR A 216 -17.34 -12.15 2.31
C TYR A 216 -15.85 -12.51 2.27
N PHE A 217 -14.94 -11.53 2.39
CA PHE A 217 -13.52 -11.78 2.20
C PHE A 217 -12.91 -12.46 3.43
N SER A 218 -12.24 -13.59 3.24
CA SER A 218 -11.84 -14.52 4.32
C SER A 218 -10.33 -14.74 4.43
N ALA A 219 -9.62 -14.81 3.29
CA ALA A 219 -8.18 -15.04 3.30
C ALA A 219 -7.49 -14.36 2.11
N LEU A 220 -6.32 -13.78 2.39
CA LEU A 220 -5.45 -13.15 1.41
C LEU A 220 -4.04 -13.73 1.55
N TYR A 221 -3.54 -14.30 0.46
CA TYR A 221 -2.19 -14.86 0.40
C TYR A 221 -1.31 -14.02 -0.50
N LEU A 222 -0.28 -13.42 0.09
CA LEU A 222 0.65 -12.50 -0.56
C LEU A 222 2.10 -12.93 -0.39
N ASP A 223 2.33 -14.16 0.04
CA ASP A 223 3.66 -14.71 0.32
C ASP A 223 4.62 -14.52 -0.86
N GLY A 224 5.88 -14.19 -0.57
CA GLY A 224 6.93 -14.09 -1.59
C GLY A 224 6.79 -12.93 -2.58
N ASN A 225 6.03 -11.88 -2.24
CA ASN A 225 5.95 -10.62 -2.99
C ASN A 225 6.71 -9.50 -2.26
N ARG A 226 7.32 -8.55 -2.96
CA ARG A 226 8.11 -7.47 -2.33
C ARG A 226 7.23 -6.28 -1.91
N ILE A 227 6.36 -6.52 -0.93
CA ILE A 227 5.31 -5.57 -0.51
C ILE A 227 5.85 -4.51 0.46
N LEU A 228 6.81 -4.87 1.31
CA LEU A 228 7.44 -4.01 2.32
C LEU A 228 6.42 -3.39 3.31
N ASP A 229 6.91 -2.58 4.25
CA ASP A 229 6.08 -1.94 5.28
C ASP A 229 4.98 -1.04 4.69
N ALA A 230 5.26 -0.35 3.58
CA ALA A 230 4.30 0.53 2.92
C ALA A 230 3.07 -0.21 2.38
N GLY A 231 3.25 -1.43 1.85
CA GLY A 231 2.11 -2.22 1.39
C GLY A 231 1.36 -2.89 2.56
N VAL A 232 2.07 -3.27 3.63
CA VAL A 232 1.43 -3.70 4.89
C VAL A 232 0.56 -2.59 5.47
N GLN A 233 1.02 -1.34 5.43
CA GLN A 233 0.22 -0.16 5.82
C GLN A 233 -1.05 -0.02 4.96
N CYS A 234 -0.95 -0.20 3.64
CA CYS A 234 -2.11 -0.12 2.73
C CYS A 234 -3.18 -1.15 3.09
N ILE A 235 -2.77 -2.36 3.50
CA ILE A 235 -3.64 -3.43 4.00
C ILE A 235 -4.21 -3.02 5.36
N ALA A 236 -3.35 -2.68 6.32
CA ALA A 236 -3.68 -2.35 7.70
C ALA A 236 -4.60 -1.13 7.87
N THR A 237 -4.57 -0.16 6.95
CA THR A 237 -5.41 1.05 7.01
C THR A 237 -6.79 0.89 6.38
N ARG A 238 -6.98 -0.10 5.48
CA ARG A 238 -8.23 -0.32 4.74
C ARG A 238 -9.00 -1.57 5.17
N LEU A 239 -8.34 -2.51 5.87
CA LEU A 239 -8.99 -3.62 6.56
C LEU A 239 -9.75 -3.28 7.86
N PRO A 240 -9.51 -2.14 8.56
CA PRO A 240 -10.34 -1.67 9.66
C PRO A 240 -11.70 -1.18 9.15
N SER A 241 -12.59 -2.11 8.88
CA SER A 241 -14.02 -1.83 8.78
C SER A 241 -14.70 -2.87 9.66
N GLU A 242 -15.65 -2.43 10.49
CA GLU A 242 -16.51 -3.29 11.32
C GLU A 242 -17.24 -4.39 10.50
N GLU A 243 -17.15 -4.32 9.17
CA GLU A 243 -17.81 -5.22 8.23
C GLU A 243 -16.87 -6.20 7.52
N LEU A 244 -15.56 -6.20 7.79
CA LEU A 244 -14.61 -7.13 7.17
C LEU A 244 -14.40 -8.36 8.06
N CYS A 245 -14.99 -9.50 7.64
CA CYS A 245 -14.84 -10.82 8.28
C CYS A 245 -13.53 -11.52 7.89
N PHE A 246 -12.43 -10.78 7.80
CA PHE A 246 -11.17 -11.31 7.35
C PHE A 246 -10.54 -12.19 8.42
N ARG A 247 -10.13 -13.42 8.06
CA ARG A 247 -9.68 -14.43 9.02
C ARG A 247 -8.20 -14.80 8.90
N LYS A 248 -7.60 -14.73 7.71
CA LYS A 248 -6.23 -15.24 7.50
C LYS A 248 -5.40 -14.38 6.56
N LEU A 249 -4.35 -13.74 7.08
CA LEU A 249 -3.42 -12.90 6.32
C LEU A 249 -2.08 -13.62 6.22
N TYR A 250 -1.64 -13.88 5.00
CA TYR A 250 -0.33 -14.48 4.75
C TYR A 250 0.58 -13.47 4.05
N LEU A 251 1.61 -13.07 4.79
CA LEU A 251 2.64 -12.10 4.43
C LEU A 251 4.03 -12.71 4.71
N ASN A 252 4.23 -14.00 4.41
CA ASN A 252 5.57 -14.59 4.57
C ASN A 252 6.51 -14.07 3.47
N SER A 253 7.77 -13.81 3.81
CA SER A 253 8.79 -13.32 2.87
C SER A 253 8.38 -12.09 2.06
N VAL A 254 7.75 -11.10 2.70
CA VAL A 254 7.32 -9.87 2.02
C VAL A 254 8.24 -8.66 2.21
N GLY A 255 9.30 -8.83 3.01
CA GLY A 255 10.27 -7.79 3.31
C GLY A 255 9.73 -6.72 4.26
N MET A 256 8.80 -7.08 5.15
CA MET A 256 8.36 -6.19 6.23
C MET A 256 9.34 -6.21 7.41
N SER A 257 9.33 -5.13 8.18
CA SER A 257 10.11 -4.91 9.40
C SER A 257 9.19 -4.67 10.61
N ASP A 258 9.78 -4.22 11.72
CA ASP A 258 9.04 -3.80 12.92
C ASP A 258 7.99 -2.70 12.63
N VAL A 259 8.23 -1.85 11.60
CA VAL A 259 7.28 -0.81 11.18
C VAL A 259 6.00 -1.43 10.61
N GLY A 260 6.12 -2.48 9.80
CA GLY A 260 4.95 -3.25 9.34
C GLY A 260 4.20 -3.91 10.49
N CYS A 261 4.90 -4.38 11.52
CA CYS A 261 4.28 -4.91 12.74
C CYS A 261 3.49 -3.85 13.50
N GLU A 262 3.97 -2.60 13.55
CA GLU A 262 3.25 -1.48 14.15
C GLU A 262 1.91 -1.24 13.46
N TYR A 263 1.89 -1.16 12.12
CA TYR A 263 0.64 -1.00 11.37
C TYR A 263 -0.33 -2.17 11.57
N LEU A 264 0.18 -3.41 11.57
CA LEU A 264 -0.65 -4.58 11.88
C LEU A 264 -1.19 -4.49 13.31
N ALA A 265 -0.39 -4.08 14.28
CA ALA A 265 -0.84 -3.93 15.67
C ALA A 265 -1.95 -2.87 15.80
N GLU A 266 -1.82 -1.74 15.12
CA GLU A 266 -2.89 -0.72 15.05
C GLU A 266 -4.18 -1.29 14.44
N MET A 267 -4.08 -2.01 13.33
CA MET A 267 -5.22 -2.68 12.69
C MET A 267 -5.91 -3.69 13.63
N LEU A 268 -5.13 -4.49 14.37
CA LEU A 268 -5.65 -5.51 15.28
C LEU A 268 -6.36 -4.92 16.50
N ARG A 269 -5.99 -3.72 16.96
CA ARG A 269 -6.65 -3.05 18.08
C ARG A 269 -8.08 -2.60 17.76
N VAL A 270 -8.39 -2.39 16.49
CA VAL A 270 -9.68 -1.86 16.03
C VAL A 270 -10.57 -2.91 15.37
N ASN A 271 -10.07 -4.12 15.12
CA ASN A 271 -10.83 -5.15 14.42
C ASN A 271 -11.20 -6.33 15.34
N HIS A 272 -12.48 -6.66 15.37
CA HIS A 272 -13.04 -7.73 16.21
C HIS A 272 -13.18 -9.08 15.49
N SER A 273 -12.67 -9.22 14.27
CA SER A 273 -12.61 -10.51 13.57
C SER A 273 -11.49 -11.40 14.11
N THR A 274 -11.64 -12.73 14.03
CA THR A 274 -10.59 -13.66 14.42
C THR A 274 -9.44 -13.67 13.42
N TYR A 275 -8.21 -13.35 13.84
CA TYR A 275 -7.04 -13.26 12.96
C TYR A 275 -6.05 -14.40 13.11
N HIS A 276 -5.66 -14.97 11.97
CA HIS A 276 -4.46 -15.78 11.79
C HIS A 276 -3.45 -14.98 10.94
N LEU A 277 -2.31 -14.63 11.55
CA LEU A 277 -1.24 -13.88 10.89
C LEU A 277 -0.05 -14.79 10.61
N HIS A 278 0.37 -14.84 9.35
CA HIS A 278 1.57 -15.54 8.92
C HIS A 278 2.57 -14.52 8.39
N LEU A 279 3.65 -14.30 9.16
CA LEU A 279 4.66 -13.27 8.97
C LEU A 279 6.09 -13.87 8.94
N SER A 280 6.20 -15.14 8.56
CA SER A 280 7.46 -15.90 8.53
C SER A 280 8.45 -15.30 7.53
N ASP A 281 9.75 -15.51 7.76
CA ASP A 281 10.84 -15.11 6.87
C ASP A 281 10.81 -13.62 6.48
N ASN A 282 10.58 -12.74 7.45
CA ASN A 282 10.66 -11.28 7.32
C ASN A 282 11.82 -10.71 8.16
N ASP A 283 11.91 -9.39 8.28
CA ASP A 283 12.91 -8.70 9.11
C ASP A 283 12.31 -8.22 10.45
N VAL A 284 11.44 -9.03 11.06
CA VAL A 284 10.81 -8.72 12.35
C VAL A 284 11.79 -9.02 13.49
N SER A 285 11.95 -8.07 14.40
CA SER A 285 12.77 -8.21 15.60
C SER A 285 11.95 -8.49 16.85
N ASP A 286 12.63 -8.61 18.00
CA ASP A 286 12.00 -8.65 19.31
C ASP A 286 10.99 -7.50 19.52
N ARG A 287 11.26 -6.31 18.96
CA ARG A 287 10.37 -5.15 19.07
C ARG A 287 9.07 -5.34 18.29
N GLY A 288 9.15 -5.78 17.04
CA GLY A 288 7.96 -6.04 16.22
C GLY A 288 7.10 -7.17 16.79
N LEU A 289 7.73 -8.24 17.30
CA LEU A 289 7.02 -9.29 18.02
C LEU A 289 6.31 -8.74 19.28
N GLN A 290 6.99 -7.93 20.08
CA GLN A 290 6.38 -7.33 21.27
C GLN A 290 5.14 -6.50 20.92
N LEU A 291 5.21 -5.66 19.88
CA LEU A 291 4.07 -4.84 19.42
C LEU A 291 2.85 -5.69 19.07
N LEU A 292 3.06 -6.82 18.37
CA LEU A 292 1.98 -7.74 18.03
C LEU A 292 1.43 -8.44 19.27
N LEU A 293 2.29 -8.92 20.18
CA LEU A 293 1.87 -9.59 21.40
C LEU A 293 1.10 -8.67 22.35
N GLU A 294 1.44 -7.38 22.44
CA GLU A 294 0.67 -6.41 23.23
C GLU A 294 -0.80 -6.35 22.78
N THR A 295 -1.08 -6.59 21.49
CA THR A 295 -2.46 -6.62 20.99
C THR A 295 -3.23 -7.88 21.40
N THR A 296 -2.56 -8.97 21.76
CA THR A 296 -3.20 -10.22 22.16
C THR A 296 -3.61 -10.24 23.64
N GLN A 297 -3.15 -9.25 24.43
CA GLN A 297 -3.39 -9.17 25.88
C GLN A 297 -4.71 -8.47 26.22
N SER A 298 -5.36 -7.82 25.26
CA SER A 298 -6.68 -7.21 25.46
C SER A 298 -7.79 -8.28 25.48
N TYR A 299 -8.78 -8.13 26.36
CA TYR A 299 -9.96 -9.01 26.41
C TYR A 299 -10.80 -8.96 25.14
N GLU A 300 -10.71 -7.88 24.37
CA GLU A 300 -11.42 -7.70 23.10
C GLU A 300 -10.60 -8.23 21.91
N SER A 301 -9.39 -8.74 22.17
CA SER A 301 -8.51 -9.27 21.12
C SER A 301 -9.04 -10.57 20.56
N ASN A 302 -9.07 -10.65 19.24
CA ASN A 302 -9.48 -11.84 18.50
C ASN A 302 -8.30 -12.46 17.72
N VAL A 303 -7.06 -12.12 18.07
CA VAL A 303 -5.88 -12.72 17.44
C VAL A 303 -5.71 -14.17 17.94
N ALA A 304 -5.94 -15.13 17.06
CA ALA A 304 -5.88 -16.55 17.42
C ALA A 304 -4.48 -17.16 17.24
N SER A 305 -3.76 -16.74 16.19
CA SER A 305 -2.43 -17.27 15.92
C SER A 305 -1.50 -16.29 15.21
N ILE A 306 -0.23 -16.29 15.60
CA ILE A 306 0.85 -15.55 14.94
C ILE A 306 1.97 -16.54 14.59
N THR A 307 2.38 -16.56 13.32
CA THR A 307 3.54 -17.32 12.85
C THR A 307 4.62 -16.34 12.40
N LEU A 308 5.81 -16.46 12.97
CA LEU A 308 7.00 -15.63 12.76
C LEU A 308 8.24 -16.51 12.52
N ASP A 309 8.04 -17.74 12.00
CA ASP A 309 9.11 -18.68 11.68
C ASP A 309 10.19 -18.00 10.82
N GLY A 310 11.47 -18.28 11.07
CA GLY A 310 12.58 -17.75 10.26
C GLY A 310 12.93 -16.26 10.47
N ASN A 311 12.25 -15.54 11.37
CA ASN A 311 12.62 -14.15 11.71
C ASN A 311 13.82 -14.14 12.68
N ARG A 312 15.04 -14.14 12.11
CA ARG A 312 16.29 -14.31 12.88
C ARG A 312 16.61 -13.19 13.88
N ARG A 313 15.94 -12.04 13.80
CA ARG A 313 16.11 -10.93 14.75
C ARG A 313 15.24 -11.05 16.01
N ILE A 314 14.46 -12.13 16.12
CA ILE A 314 13.78 -12.52 17.36
C ILE A 314 14.76 -13.35 18.19
N THR A 315 15.02 -12.91 19.42
CA THR A 315 16.01 -13.46 20.33
C THR A 315 15.40 -13.72 21.72
N ASP A 316 16.24 -14.12 22.68
CA ASP A 316 15.84 -14.32 24.08
C ASP A 316 15.26 -13.07 24.74
N ALA A 317 15.51 -11.87 24.19
CA ALA A 317 14.92 -10.63 24.69
C ALA A 317 13.38 -10.64 24.63
N SER A 318 12.79 -11.37 23.69
CA SER A 318 11.33 -11.50 23.55
C SER A 318 10.66 -12.50 24.50
N ILE A 319 11.42 -13.36 25.22
CA ILE A 319 10.86 -14.44 26.04
C ILE A 319 9.86 -13.92 27.06
N ASN A 320 10.20 -12.83 27.78
CA ASN A 320 9.31 -12.24 28.78
C ASN A 320 8.00 -11.73 28.18
N ALA A 321 8.05 -11.14 26.98
CA ALA A 321 6.87 -10.67 26.27
C ALA A 321 5.98 -11.86 25.84
N ILE A 322 6.59 -12.94 25.34
CA ILE A 322 5.88 -14.17 24.97
C ILE A 322 5.20 -14.80 26.20
N CYS A 323 5.92 -14.99 27.30
CA CYS A 323 5.37 -15.56 28.54
C CYS A 323 4.21 -14.71 29.09
N THR A 324 4.34 -13.38 29.02
CA THR A 324 3.27 -12.46 29.42
C THR A 324 2.04 -12.64 28.53
N ALA A 325 2.22 -12.71 27.21
CA ALA A 325 1.12 -12.92 26.27
C ALA A 325 0.41 -14.26 26.46
N ILE A 326 1.15 -15.35 26.69
CA ILE A 326 0.59 -16.68 26.99
C ILE A 326 -0.26 -16.64 28.26
N SER A 327 0.19 -15.92 29.29
CA SER A 327 -0.48 -15.89 30.60
C SER A 327 -1.71 -14.96 30.65
N SER A 328 -1.76 -13.94 29.79
CA SER A 328 -2.76 -12.86 29.86
C SER A 328 -3.82 -12.92 28.76
N SER A 329 -3.61 -13.72 27.71
CA SER A 329 -4.52 -13.77 26.56
C SER A 329 -5.63 -14.81 26.73
N HIS A 330 -6.83 -14.48 26.23
CA HIS A 330 -8.02 -15.34 26.34
C HIS A 330 -8.40 -16.04 25.02
N GLY A 331 -7.88 -15.56 23.89
CA GLY A 331 -8.17 -16.09 22.55
C GLY A 331 -6.93 -16.39 21.70
N PHE A 332 -5.73 -16.11 22.21
CA PHE A 332 -4.48 -16.37 21.50
C PHE A 332 -3.95 -17.73 21.91
N HIS A 333 -3.91 -18.66 20.96
CA HIS A 333 -3.66 -20.08 21.23
C HIS A 333 -2.46 -20.64 20.48
N ASN A 334 -1.85 -19.89 19.57
CA ASN A 334 -0.74 -20.39 18.77
C ASN A 334 0.30 -19.32 18.44
N LEU A 335 1.54 -19.54 18.87
CA LEU A 335 2.70 -18.76 18.46
C LEU A 335 3.75 -19.69 17.85
N ASN A 336 4.20 -19.40 16.63
CA ASN A 336 5.33 -20.12 16.02
C ASN A 336 6.49 -19.14 15.80
N VAL A 337 7.60 -19.38 16.48
CA VAL A 337 8.88 -18.67 16.41
C VAL A 337 10.03 -19.66 16.16
N ARG A 338 9.77 -20.74 15.42
CA ARG A 338 10.81 -21.66 14.94
C ARG A 338 11.82 -20.90 14.09
N ASN A 339 13.04 -21.45 14.00
CA ASN A 339 14.13 -20.88 13.21
C ASN A 339 14.45 -19.39 13.51
N CYS A 340 14.01 -18.87 14.66
CA CYS A 340 14.45 -17.60 15.24
C CYS A 340 15.73 -17.80 16.06
N SER A 341 16.37 -16.71 16.48
CA SER A 341 17.62 -16.73 17.27
C SER A 341 17.37 -16.87 18.78
N ILE A 342 16.38 -17.69 19.16
CA ILE A 342 16.08 -18.02 20.56
C ILE A 342 17.00 -19.17 20.99
N SER A 343 17.68 -19.02 22.12
CA SER A 343 18.57 -20.04 22.68
C SER A 343 17.81 -21.27 23.16
N ASP A 344 18.48 -22.42 23.27
CA ASP A 344 17.83 -23.64 23.77
C ASP A 344 17.27 -23.46 25.19
N ALA A 345 17.95 -22.68 26.04
CA ALA A 345 17.44 -22.31 27.36
C ALA A 345 16.15 -21.49 27.26
N GLY A 346 16.09 -20.55 26.33
CA GLY A 346 14.88 -19.77 26.04
C GLY A 346 13.73 -20.63 25.52
N LYS A 347 14.01 -21.57 24.61
CA LYS A 347 13.01 -22.51 24.09
C LYS A 347 12.41 -23.39 25.19
N GLU A 348 13.23 -23.87 26.13
CA GLU A 348 12.74 -24.64 27.28
C GLU A 348 11.83 -23.79 28.18
N GLN A 349 12.19 -22.53 28.46
CA GLN A 349 11.32 -21.61 29.21
C GLN A 349 9.96 -21.41 28.51
N LEU A 350 9.98 -21.23 27.18
CA LEU A 350 8.78 -21.06 26.38
C LEU A 350 7.88 -22.31 26.36
N LYS A 351 8.47 -23.52 26.29
CA LYS A 351 7.72 -24.78 26.41
C LYS A 351 7.04 -24.92 27.77
N VAL A 352 7.75 -24.57 28.85
CA VAL A 352 7.18 -24.60 30.21
C VAL A 352 6.04 -23.58 30.35
N ALA A 353 6.20 -22.36 29.83
CA ALA A 353 5.15 -21.35 29.83
C ALA A 353 3.90 -21.80 29.05
N ALA A 354 4.09 -22.43 27.88
CA ALA A 354 2.99 -22.95 27.07
C ALA A 354 2.22 -24.10 27.75
N GLN A 355 2.87 -24.92 28.58
CA GLN A 355 2.18 -25.96 29.37
C GLN A 355 1.28 -25.37 30.46
N GLN A 356 1.61 -24.18 30.97
CA GLN A 356 0.82 -23.48 31.98
C GLN A 356 -0.37 -22.73 31.36
N GLY A 357 -0.24 -22.29 30.10
CA GLY A 357 -1.34 -21.72 29.32
C GLY A 357 -2.29 -22.82 28.82
N PHE A 358 -3.51 -22.87 29.37
CA PHE A 358 -4.52 -23.82 28.90
C PHE A 358 -4.76 -23.67 27.39
N TYR A 359 -4.54 -24.75 26.63
CA TYR A 359 -4.72 -24.83 25.18
C TYR A 359 -3.82 -23.89 24.33
N PHE A 360 -2.58 -23.62 24.79
CA PHE A 360 -1.59 -22.88 24.00
C PHE A 360 -0.61 -23.80 23.25
N THR A 361 -0.41 -23.58 21.96
CA THR A 361 0.59 -24.25 21.13
C THR A 361 1.75 -23.31 20.84
N ILE A 362 2.97 -23.73 21.16
CA ILE A 362 4.18 -22.97 20.82
C ILE A 362 5.08 -23.78 19.89
N GLY A 363 5.49 -23.17 18.77
CA GLY A 363 6.55 -23.68 17.90
C GLY A 363 7.84 -22.94 18.17
N VAL A 364 8.85 -23.60 18.73
CA VAL A 364 10.18 -23.06 19.06
C VAL A 364 11.31 -23.97 18.57
#